data_AF-W7PYT0-F1
#
_entry.id   AF-W7PYT0-F1
#
_cell.length_a   1.000
_cell.length_b   1.000
_cell.length_c   1.000
_cell.angle_alpha   90.00
_cell.angle_beta   90.00
_cell.angle_gamma   90.00
#
_symmetry.space_group_name_H-M   'P 1'
#
loop_
_entity.id
_entity.type
_entity.pdbx_description
1 polymer ?
#
loop_
_entity_poly.entity_id
_entity_poly.type
_entity_poly.pdbx_seq_one_letter_code
_entity_poly.pdbx_strand_id
1 'polypeptide(L)'
;MSEPRSKRPPSTGQQARRAARELAIQGLYQWQMTGKSISAVESEFRSQLPDEDMEDHENWAKVMEIADLALFHDLLHGVARYRGDLDAAIGPLLDRRIEELDPIELTILRLGAYELSHRLDVPTGR
;
A
#
# COMPACT_ATOMS: atom_id res chain seq x y z
N MET A 1 4.85 34.08 -19.27
CA MET A 1 4.21 33.89 -17.95
C MET A 1 3.27 32.72 -18.09
N SER A 2 3.67 31.53 -17.62
CA SER A 2 2.83 30.33 -17.69
C SER A 2 1.92 30.32 -16.47
N GLU A 3 0.60 30.34 -16.67
CA GLU A 3 -0.37 30.21 -15.58
C GLU A 3 -0.16 28.89 -14.83
N PRO A 4 -0.28 28.87 -13.48
CA PRO A 4 -0.23 27.63 -12.73
C PRO A 4 -1.47 26.80 -13.08
N ARG A 5 -1.26 25.61 -13.66
CA ARG A 5 -2.34 24.63 -13.88
C ARG A 5 -3.02 24.33 -12.53
N SER A 6 -4.27 24.76 -12.38
CA SER A 6 -5.13 24.37 -11.26
C SER A 6 -5.25 22.85 -11.23
N LYS A 7 -4.72 22.21 -10.18
CA LYS A 7 -4.84 20.76 -9.98
C LYS A 7 -6.31 20.45 -9.67
N ARG A 8 -7.02 19.80 -10.60
CA ARG A 8 -8.38 19.29 -10.35
C ARG A 8 -8.36 18.34 -9.13
N PRO A 9 -9.38 18.39 -8.26
CA PRO A 9 -9.47 17.47 -7.14
C PRO A 9 -9.54 16.02 -7.64
N PRO A 10 -8.96 15.06 -6.91
CA PRO A 10 -8.93 13.65 -7.31
C PRO A 10 -10.36 13.09 -7.38
N SER A 11 -10.64 12.28 -8.39
CA SER A 11 -11.92 11.58 -8.51
C SER A 11 -12.12 10.56 -7.39
N THR A 12 -13.36 10.17 -7.11
CA THR A 12 -13.68 9.12 -6.12
C THR A 12 -12.88 7.85 -6.35
N GLY A 13 -12.73 7.42 -7.61
CA GLY A 13 -11.91 6.24 -7.95
C GLY A 13 -10.40 6.43 -7.68
N GLN A 14 -9.87 7.65 -7.83
CA GLN A 14 -8.49 7.94 -7.45
C GLN A 14 -8.32 7.94 -5.92
N GLN A 15 -9.30 8.45 -5.18
CA GLN A 15 -9.32 8.42 -3.72
C GLN A 15 -9.40 6.98 -3.19
N ALA A 16 -10.29 6.16 -3.75
CA ALA A 16 -10.46 4.76 -3.37
C ALA A 16 -9.18 3.93 -3.59
N ARG A 17 -8.49 4.15 -4.71
CA ARG A 17 -7.19 3.49 -4.97
C ARG A 17 -6.05 4.03 -4.11
N ARG A 18 -6.12 5.29 -3.68
CA ARG A 18 -5.15 5.84 -2.72
C ARG A 18 -5.34 5.20 -1.35
N ALA A 19 -6.58 5.15 -0.87
CA ALA A 19 -6.94 4.49 0.39
C ALA A 19 -6.54 3.01 0.40
N ALA A 20 -6.76 2.28 -0.70
CA ALA A 20 -6.33 0.89 -0.83
C ALA A 20 -4.80 0.70 -0.68
N ARG A 21 -3.99 1.63 -1.22
CA ARG A 21 -2.52 1.60 -1.05
C ARG A 21 -2.10 1.93 0.37
N GLU A 22 -2.75 2.89 0.99
CA GLU A 22 -2.48 3.27 2.38
C GLU A 22 -2.71 2.10 3.33
N LEU A 23 -3.84 1.41 3.18
CA LEU A 23 -4.14 0.19 3.93
C LEU A 23 -3.14 -0.93 3.63
N ALA A 24 -2.74 -1.10 2.36
CA ALA A 24 -1.74 -2.11 2.00
C ALA A 24 -0.39 -1.84 2.67
N ILE A 25 0.08 -0.58 2.74
CA ILE A 25 1.32 -0.22 3.43
C ILE A 25 1.22 -0.57 4.92
N GLN A 26 0.14 -0.18 5.59
CA GLN A 26 -0.04 -0.46 7.01
C GLN A 26 -0.12 -1.98 7.28
N GLY A 27 -0.91 -2.71 6.48
CA GLY A 27 -1.06 -4.16 6.60
C GLY A 27 0.26 -4.91 6.34
N LEU A 28 1.02 -4.51 5.32
CA LEU A 28 2.32 -5.12 5.03
C LEU A 28 3.35 -4.82 6.12
N TYR A 29 3.34 -3.62 6.68
CA TYR A 29 4.19 -3.28 7.82
C TYR A 29 3.83 -4.13 9.04
N GLN A 30 2.54 -4.24 9.39
CA GLN A 30 2.08 -5.10 10.48
C GLN A 30 2.47 -6.56 10.25
N TRP A 31 2.29 -7.07 9.02
CA TRP A 31 2.69 -8.43 8.64
C TRP A 31 4.18 -8.67 8.89
N GLN A 32 5.03 -7.73 8.48
CA GLN A 32 6.49 -7.81 8.69
C GLN A 32 6.87 -7.76 10.17
N MET A 33 6.23 -6.90 10.96
CA MET A 33 6.57 -6.71 12.38
C MET A 33 6.06 -7.86 13.27
N THR A 34 4.90 -8.41 12.96
CA THR A 34 4.21 -9.36 13.86
C THR A 34 4.44 -10.82 13.50
N GLY A 35 4.85 -11.12 12.27
CA GLY A 35 5.00 -12.50 11.78
C GLY A 35 3.68 -13.26 11.65
N LYS A 36 2.53 -12.60 11.79
CA LYS A 36 1.20 -13.20 11.55
C LYS A 36 1.09 -13.66 10.10
N SER A 37 0.14 -14.53 9.80
CA SER A 37 -0.20 -14.82 8.40
C SER A 37 -0.82 -13.58 7.75
N ILE A 38 -0.60 -13.38 6.45
CA ILE A 38 -1.15 -12.23 5.71
C ILE A 38 -2.69 -12.21 5.76
N SER A 39 -3.32 -13.39 5.73
CA SER A 39 -4.77 -13.53 5.86
C SER A 39 -5.28 -13.11 7.24
N ALA A 40 -4.52 -13.38 8.31
CA ALA A 40 -4.89 -12.94 9.65
C ALA A 40 -4.81 -11.42 9.78
N VAL A 41 -3.78 -10.79 9.21
CA VAL A 41 -3.68 -9.32 9.16
C VAL A 41 -4.87 -8.73 8.40
N GLU A 42 -5.18 -9.24 7.21
CA GLU A 42 -6.34 -8.74 6.46
C GLU A 42 -7.66 -8.89 7.23
N SER A 43 -7.85 -10.03 7.91
CA SER A 43 -9.04 -10.26 8.74
C SER A 43 -9.14 -9.26 9.89
N GLU A 44 -8.02 -8.88 10.50
CA GLU A 44 -8.01 -7.86 11.56
C GLU A 44 -8.48 -6.51 11.02
N PHE A 45 -7.94 -6.05 9.89
CA PHE A 45 -8.38 -4.81 9.23
C PHE A 45 -9.88 -4.80 8.92
N ARG A 46 -10.44 -5.93 8.48
CA ARG A 46 -11.88 -6.04 8.15
C ARG A 46 -12.80 -6.12 9.37
N SER A 47 -12.26 -6.41 10.56
CA SER A 47 -13.05 -6.69 11.76
C SER A 47 -13.13 -5.53 12.77
N GLN A 48 -12.25 -4.54 12.64
CA GLN A 48 -12.18 -3.46 13.60
C GLN A 48 -13.34 -2.46 13.37
N LEU A 49 -13.70 -1.66 14.39
CA LEU A 49 -14.73 -0.60 14.32
C LEU A 49 -14.15 0.82 14.33
N PRO A 50 -14.75 1.79 13.59
CA PRO A 50 -14.24 3.16 13.56
C PRO A 50 -14.07 3.76 14.95
N ASP A 51 -12.94 4.41 15.18
CA ASP A 51 -12.69 5.22 16.37
C ASP A 51 -12.99 6.70 16.05
N GLU A 52 -14.10 7.22 16.60
CA GLU A 52 -14.53 8.60 16.35
C GLU A 52 -13.57 9.66 16.90
N ASP A 53 -12.71 9.30 17.85
CA ASP A 53 -11.74 10.19 18.47
C ASP A 53 -10.39 10.23 17.71
N MET A 54 -10.18 9.32 16.75
CA MET A 54 -8.99 9.29 15.88
C MET A 54 -9.16 10.17 14.63
N GLU A 55 -8.05 10.78 14.18
CA GLU A 55 -8.02 11.49 12.91
C GLU A 55 -8.39 10.56 11.74
N ASP A 56 -9.10 11.08 10.73
CA ASP A 56 -9.66 10.27 9.64
C ASP A 56 -8.61 9.44 8.89
N HIS A 57 -7.37 9.91 8.84
CA HIS A 57 -6.26 9.22 8.17
C HIS A 57 -5.59 8.15 9.06
N GLU A 58 -5.79 8.21 10.37
CA GLU A 58 -5.33 7.19 11.32
C GLU A 58 -6.45 6.17 11.61
N ASN A 59 -7.71 6.56 11.39
CA ASN A 59 -8.88 5.71 11.52
C ASN A 59 -9.01 4.77 10.30
N TRP A 60 -8.36 3.62 10.39
CA TRP A 60 -8.34 2.57 9.37
C TRP A 60 -9.75 2.12 8.95
N ALA A 61 -10.78 2.23 9.80
CA ALA A 61 -12.16 1.87 9.46
C ALA A 61 -12.74 2.84 8.43
N LYS A 62 -12.55 4.13 8.66
CA LYS A 62 -12.98 5.19 7.74
C LYS A 62 -12.23 5.07 6.41
N VAL A 63 -10.93 4.76 6.45
CA VAL A 63 -10.15 4.51 5.23
C VAL A 63 -10.66 3.27 4.49
N MET A 64 -11.03 2.21 5.21
CA MET A 64 -11.63 0.99 4.64
C MET A 64 -12.98 1.22 3.96
N GLU A 65 -13.81 2.14 4.46
CA GLU A 65 -15.11 2.48 3.85
C GLU A 65 -14.99 3.05 2.44
N ILE A 66 -13.93 3.82 2.17
CA ILE A 66 -13.70 4.43 0.86
C ILE A 66 -12.77 3.61 -0.04
N ALA A 67 -12.05 2.63 0.51
CA ALA A 67 -11.01 1.91 -0.20
C ALA A 67 -11.57 0.99 -1.30
N ASP A 68 -10.82 0.88 -2.38
CA ASP A 68 -10.98 -0.22 -3.32
C ASP A 68 -10.51 -1.53 -2.66
N LEU A 69 -11.44 -2.27 -2.06
CA LEU A 69 -11.12 -3.46 -1.27
C LEU A 69 -10.57 -4.63 -2.10
N ALA A 70 -10.90 -4.68 -3.39
CA ALA A 70 -10.34 -5.68 -4.30
C ALA A 70 -8.86 -5.36 -4.57
N LEU A 71 -8.57 -4.08 -4.81
CA LEU A 71 -7.19 -3.62 -4.94
C LEU A 71 -6.40 -3.83 -3.65
N PHE A 72 -6.96 -3.47 -2.49
CA PHE A 72 -6.30 -3.67 -1.20
C PHE A 72 -5.91 -5.14 -1.00
N HIS A 73 -6.84 -6.07 -1.23
CA HIS A 73 -6.60 -7.51 -1.15
C HIS A 73 -5.50 -7.98 -2.11
N ASP A 74 -5.52 -7.50 -3.36
CA ASP A 74 -4.51 -7.85 -4.35
C ASP A 74 -3.10 -7.34 -3.96
N LEU A 75 -2.98 -6.09 -3.49
CA LEU A 75 -1.70 -5.51 -3.07
C LEU A 75 -1.11 -6.22 -1.85
N LEU A 76 -1.80 -6.10 -0.71
CA LEU A 76 -2.20 -7.24 0.10
C LEU A 76 -1.34 -8.52 0.05
N HIS A 77 -1.98 -9.50 -0.59
CA HIS A 77 -1.49 -10.85 -0.79
C HIS A 77 -0.44 -10.95 -1.88
N GLY A 78 -0.51 -10.10 -2.89
CA GLY A 78 0.44 -10.08 -4.00
C GLY A 78 1.87 -9.81 -3.52
N VAL A 79 2.07 -8.74 -2.75
CA VAL A 79 3.37 -8.43 -2.18
C VAL A 79 3.87 -9.54 -1.25
N ALA A 80 2.99 -10.10 -0.42
CA ALA A 80 3.36 -11.21 0.47
C ALA A 80 3.77 -12.47 -0.32
N ARG A 81 3.04 -12.79 -1.39
CA ARG A 81 3.28 -13.94 -2.26
C ARG A 81 4.58 -13.82 -3.05
N TYR A 82 4.84 -12.66 -3.64
CA TYR A 82 6.00 -12.43 -4.51
C TYR A 82 7.19 -11.81 -3.77
N ARG A 83 7.20 -11.79 -2.43
CA ARG A 83 8.26 -11.16 -1.62
C ARG A 83 9.67 -11.50 -2.11
N GLY A 84 9.96 -12.76 -2.37
CA GLY A 84 11.28 -13.21 -2.82
C GLY A 84 11.68 -12.62 -4.18
N ASP A 85 10.76 -12.62 -5.14
CA ASP A 85 10.99 -12.07 -6.48
C ASP A 85 11.14 -10.54 -6.43
N LEU A 86 10.32 -9.88 -5.60
CA LEU A 86 10.39 -8.43 -5.38
C LEU A 86 11.73 -8.04 -4.74
N ASP A 87 12.16 -8.75 -3.70
CA ASP A 87 13.45 -8.50 -3.04
C ASP A 87 14.63 -8.71 -3.99
N ALA A 88 14.57 -9.74 -4.83
CA ALA A 88 15.58 -10.01 -5.86
C ALA A 88 15.61 -8.93 -6.95
N ALA A 89 14.47 -8.33 -7.29
CA ALA A 89 14.39 -7.23 -8.25
C ALA A 89 14.87 -5.89 -7.66
N ILE A 90 14.58 -5.63 -6.38
CA ILE A 90 14.94 -4.39 -5.67
C ILE A 90 16.44 -4.38 -5.32
N GLY A 91 16.98 -5.49 -4.80
CA GLY A 91 18.33 -5.57 -4.25
C GLY A 91 19.44 -4.99 -5.12
N PRO A 92 19.53 -5.32 -6.43
CA PRO A 92 20.55 -4.78 -7.33
C PRO A 92 20.48 -3.27 -7.56
N LEU A 93 19.37 -2.62 -7.22
CA LEU A 93 19.15 -1.18 -7.39
C LEU A 93 19.47 -0.38 -6.12
N LEU A 94 19.77 -1.06 -5.01
CA LEU A 94 20.12 -0.43 -3.74
C LEU A 94 21.63 -0.18 -3.66
N ASP A 95 22.00 0.90 -2.99
CA ASP A 95 23.38 1.24 -2.61
C ASP A 95 23.83 0.53 -1.31
N ARG A 96 22.89 -0.14 -0.64
CA ARG A 96 23.04 -0.91 0.60
C ARG A 96 22.31 -2.25 0.52
N ARG A 97 22.51 -3.13 1.50
CA ARG A 97 21.78 -4.40 1.53
C ARG A 97 20.31 -4.17 1.86
N ILE A 98 19.43 -5.03 1.37
CA ILE A 98 17.98 -4.88 1.57
C ILE A 98 17.59 -4.98 3.05
N GLU A 99 18.35 -5.73 3.85
CA GLU A 99 18.15 -5.86 5.30
C GLU A 99 18.53 -4.60 6.08
N GLU A 100 19.19 -3.63 5.44
CA GLU A 100 19.60 -2.35 6.04
C GLU A 100 18.57 -1.23 5.79
N LEU A 101 17.48 -1.54 5.09
CA LEU A 101 16.34 -0.65 4.91
C LEU A 101 15.45 -0.64 6.16
N ASP A 102 14.87 0.52 6.48
CA ASP A 102 13.82 0.56 7.49
C ASP A 102 12.60 -0.26 6.99
N PRO A 103 11.89 -1.00 7.86
CA PRO A 103 10.76 -1.79 7.43
C PRO A 103 9.66 -1.01 6.70
N ILE A 104 9.47 0.28 6.99
CA ILE A 104 8.53 1.12 6.23
C ILE A 104 9.03 1.39 4.82
N GLU A 105 10.33 1.68 4.65
CA GLU A 105 10.96 1.91 3.35
C GLU A 105 10.86 0.65 2.49
N LEU A 106 11.21 -0.50 3.07
CA LEU A 106 11.14 -1.79 2.40
C LEU A 106 9.71 -2.15 1.99
N THR A 107 8.72 -1.83 2.84
CA THR A 107 7.30 -2.03 2.52
C THR A 107 6.86 -1.19 1.32
N ILE A 108 7.23 0.09 1.30
CA ILE A 108 6.90 1.01 0.20
C ILE A 108 7.57 0.54 -1.10
N LEU A 109 8.85 0.14 -1.05
CA LEU A 109 9.58 -0.35 -2.22
C LEU A 109 8.98 -1.63 -2.77
N ARG A 110 8.65 -2.61 -1.92
CA ARG A 110 7.99 -3.86 -2.32
C ARG A 110 6.63 -3.60 -2.96
N LEU A 111 5.82 -2.72 -2.37
CA LEU A 111 4.51 -2.37 -2.92
C LEU A 111 4.64 -1.71 -4.30
N GLY A 112 5.54 -0.73 -4.44
CA GLY A 112 5.79 -0.07 -5.72
C GLY A 112 6.32 -1.03 -6.78
N ALA A 113 7.26 -1.90 -6.43
CA ALA A 113 7.79 -2.93 -7.32
C ALA A 113 6.69 -3.91 -7.77
N TYR A 114 5.80 -4.32 -6.86
CA TYR A 114 4.68 -5.20 -7.18
C TYR A 114 3.73 -4.55 -8.19
N GLU A 115 3.31 -3.30 -7.94
CA GLU A 115 2.44 -2.59 -8.88
C GLU A 115 3.08 -2.44 -10.26
N LEU A 116 4.36 -2.08 -10.34
CA LEU A 116 5.06 -1.91 -11.61
C LEU A 116 5.22 -3.23 -12.40
N SER A 117 5.39 -4.35 -11.70
CA SER A 117 5.65 -5.66 -12.33
C SER A 117 4.38 -6.45 -12.65
N HIS A 118 3.31 -6.29 -11.86
CA HIS A 118 2.10 -7.11 -11.96
C HIS A 118 0.87 -6.32 -12.39
N ARG A 119 0.89 -4.99 -12.32
CA ARG A 119 -0.27 -4.12 -12.61
C ARG A 119 0.04 -3.08 -13.68
N LEU A 120 0.33 -3.59 -14.89
CA LEU A 120 0.54 -2.80 -16.11
C LEU A 120 -0.66 -1.91 -16.51
N ASP A 121 -1.82 -2.11 -15.87
CA ASP A 121 -3.06 -1.35 -16.01
C ASP A 121 -3.12 -0.08 -15.13
N VAL A 122 -2.19 0.11 -14.18
CA VAL A 122 -2.14 1.32 -13.36
C VAL A 122 -1.58 2.47 -14.20
N PRO A 123 -2.32 3.59 -14.40
CA PRO A 123 -1.79 4.72 -15.15
C PRO A 123 -0.58 5.29 -14.42
N THR A 124 0.61 5.15 -15.00
CA THR A 124 1.79 5.92 -14.61
C THR A 124 1.47 7.37 -14.93
N GLY A 125 1.10 8.16 -13.91
CA GLY A 125 0.59 9.52 -14.09
C GLY A 125 1.41 10.31 -15.10
N ARG A 126 0.76 10.75 -16.17
CA ARG A 126 1.29 11.70 -17.16
C ARG A 126 0.38 12.92 -17.20
#